data_AF-A0A8H4NQ14-F1
#
_entry.id   AF-A0A8H4NQ14-F1
#
_cell.length_a   1.000
_cell.length_b   1.000
_cell.length_c   1.000
_cell.angle_alpha   90.00
_cell.angle_beta   90.00
_cell.angle_gamma   90.00
#
_symmetry.space_group_name_H-M   'P 1'
#
loop_
_entity.id
_entity.type
_entity.pdbx_description
1 polymer ?
#
loop_
_entity_poly.entity_id
_entity_poly.type
_entity_poly.pdbx_seq_one_letter_code
_entity_poly.pdbx_strand_id
1 'polypeptide(L)'
;MYSALDLTVKEYTPQFSEETEKHWAEDKSTDSLVTLAGIPLLGLAYLGDGKDHYALAYVSEANSMGTRMGFFGTEHTVAMTKVREVNSELQSATSYAAWGTFNWVVLMALFYQQPGLSYPEHPPSWPIPGNGCHETSEGSPESIRQTFQSTYMGNTFPVLCRFWRIIHQVTLRYYRDHPYPRESLSDHIPLEFAEYKYRELIAWADTLPPSMVRSEQSPHHVLIFQHYDSIWFHVAILSILYPFTVRARDSSRSLRFKTFPCKSSSPDAAYKASVNQLKRLIVVYRKNYMSSTYTMLWHTGLIYVANANLGDTKDPAWRFYLFFCIQCYGRLRQAYRFAEAIGRRLLSMAVQQGDLPASEARHIMEQYEENQLINPSHDIRATFMADLNLAMTNPSEASVESLADRFEDIAIFQEFTNVGGSSEDEQIESDDNFWDTL
;
A
#
# COMPACT_ATOMS: atom_id res chain seq x y z
N MET A 1 -0.83 6.00 16.03
CA MET A 1 -0.93 7.38 15.48
C MET A 1 -0.62 8.43 16.55
N TYR A 2 -1.32 8.47 17.68
CA TYR A 2 -1.00 9.40 18.79
C TYR A 2 0.39 9.19 19.38
N SER A 3 0.88 7.96 19.34
CA SER A 3 2.26 7.56 19.66
C SER A 3 3.35 8.30 18.88
N ALA A 4 3.02 8.94 17.75
CA ALA A 4 3.94 9.77 16.99
C ALA A 4 4.09 11.19 17.57
N LEU A 5 3.13 11.62 18.38
CA LEU A 5 3.12 12.93 19.05
C LEU A 5 3.58 12.79 20.51
N ASP A 6 3.14 11.72 21.18
CA ASP A 6 3.49 11.41 22.56
C ASP A 6 3.74 9.90 22.73
N LEU A 7 4.98 9.55 23.05
CA LEU A 7 5.41 8.16 23.21
C LEU A 7 4.77 7.49 24.43
N THR A 8 4.34 8.23 25.45
CA THR A 8 3.70 7.68 26.66
C THR A 8 2.37 7.00 26.34
N VAL A 9 1.69 7.43 25.28
CA VAL A 9 0.43 6.83 24.82
C VAL A 9 0.62 5.37 24.39
N LYS A 10 1.83 4.94 24.03
CA LYS A 10 2.12 3.54 23.68
C LYS A 10 1.84 2.59 24.85
N GLU A 11 2.02 3.03 26.09
CA GLU A 11 1.81 2.21 27.29
C GLU A 11 0.36 1.73 27.44
N TYR A 12 -0.60 2.48 26.92
CA TYR A 12 -2.02 2.14 26.94
C TYR A 12 -2.46 1.24 25.77
N THR A 13 -1.62 1.07 24.74
CA THR A 13 -1.98 0.30 23.54
C THR A 13 -2.39 -1.15 23.86
N PRO A 14 -1.69 -1.89 24.74
CA PRO A 14 -2.10 -3.24 25.12
C PRO A 14 -3.48 -3.28 25.80
N GLN A 15 -3.75 -2.34 26.71
CA GLN A 15 -5.03 -2.30 27.45
C GLN A 15 -6.21 -2.01 26.52
N PHE A 16 -6.08 -1.04 25.61
CA PHE A 16 -7.11 -0.77 24.62
C PHE A 16 -7.32 -1.95 23.65
N SER A 17 -6.24 -2.65 23.30
CA SER A 17 -6.32 -3.83 22.43
C SER A 17 -7.07 -4.97 23.12
N GLU A 18 -6.74 -5.27 24.38
CA GLU A 18 -7.39 -6.33 25.18
C GLU A 18 -8.88 -6.05 25.38
N GLU A 19 -9.25 -4.82 25.74
CA GLU A 19 -10.66 -4.45 25.91
C GLU A 19 -11.43 -4.54 24.58
N THR A 20 -10.81 -4.14 23.47
CA THR A 20 -11.43 -4.23 22.15
C THR A 20 -11.59 -5.69 21.70
N GLU A 21 -10.61 -6.57 21.97
CA GLU A 21 -10.71 -8.01 21.70
C GLU A 21 -11.83 -8.66 22.51
N LYS A 22 -12.00 -8.25 23.78
CA LYS A 22 -13.08 -8.74 24.63
C LYS A 22 -14.46 -8.35 24.07
N HIS A 23 -14.66 -7.07 23.74
CA HIS A 23 -15.89 -6.62 23.10
C HIS A 23 -16.13 -7.32 21.76
N TRP A 24 -15.07 -7.52 20.97
CA TRP A 24 -15.16 -8.27 19.73
C TRP A 24 -15.60 -9.72 19.96
N ALA A 25 -15.05 -10.40 20.96
CA ALA A 25 -15.41 -11.78 21.26
C ALA A 25 -16.89 -11.94 21.66
N GLU A 26 -17.45 -10.94 22.33
CA GLU A 26 -18.87 -10.86 22.72
C GLU A 26 -19.76 -10.54 21.50
N ASP A 27 -19.37 -9.56 20.68
CA ASP A 27 -20.21 -9.00 19.62
C ASP A 27 -20.10 -9.69 18.26
N LYS A 28 -19.06 -10.48 17.99
CA LYS A 28 -18.82 -11.11 16.67
C LYS A 28 -19.97 -11.99 16.16
N SER A 29 -20.83 -12.45 17.05
CA SER A 29 -21.98 -13.31 16.72
C SER A 29 -23.22 -12.52 16.27
N THR A 30 -23.24 -11.21 16.48
CA THR A 30 -24.37 -10.34 16.20
C THR A 30 -24.01 -9.34 15.11
N ASP A 31 -24.70 -9.41 13.98
CA ASP A 31 -24.49 -8.48 12.88
C ASP A 31 -25.02 -7.07 13.25
N SER A 32 -24.12 -6.08 13.32
CA SER A 32 -24.48 -4.70 13.65
C SER A 32 -23.65 -3.71 12.83
N LEU A 33 -24.22 -2.52 12.58
CA LEU A 33 -23.51 -1.45 11.84
C LEU A 33 -22.28 -0.95 12.60
N VAL A 34 -22.35 -0.90 13.93
CA VAL A 34 -21.25 -0.44 14.79
C VAL A 34 -20.10 -1.43 14.71
N THR A 35 -20.40 -2.73 14.83
CA THR A 35 -19.42 -3.80 14.72
C THR A 35 -18.80 -3.81 13.33
N LEU A 36 -19.61 -3.70 12.26
CA LEU A 36 -19.12 -3.65 10.88
C LEU A 36 -18.15 -2.47 10.65
N ALA A 37 -18.42 -1.29 11.20
CA ALA A 37 -17.53 -0.13 11.09
C ALA A 37 -16.30 -0.24 12.01
N GLY A 38 -16.42 -0.92 13.16
CA GLY A 38 -15.36 -1.12 14.14
C GLY A 38 -14.29 -2.11 13.70
N ILE A 39 -14.66 -3.22 13.05
CA ILE A 39 -13.71 -4.27 12.64
C ILE A 39 -12.59 -3.73 11.72
N PRO A 40 -12.86 -2.91 10.67
CA PRO A 40 -11.82 -2.27 9.87
C PRO A 40 -10.84 -1.41 10.68
N LEU A 41 -11.35 -0.65 11.66
CA LEU A 41 -10.52 0.22 12.50
C LEU A 41 -9.62 -0.60 13.43
N LEU A 42 -10.15 -1.70 13.96
CA LEU A 42 -9.39 -2.66 14.73
C LEU A 42 -8.30 -3.31 13.87
N GLY A 43 -8.65 -3.77 12.68
CA GLY A 43 -7.69 -4.31 11.71
C GLY A 43 -6.57 -3.33 11.38
N LEU A 44 -6.90 -2.05 11.16
CA LEU A 44 -5.92 -0.98 10.94
C LEU A 44 -4.98 -0.78 12.15
N ALA A 45 -5.50 -0.90 13.38
CA ALA A 45 -4.70 -0.79 14.59
C ALA A 45 -3.70 -1.96 14.74
N TYR A 46 -4.15 -3.20 14.54
CA TYR A 46 -3.29 -4.40 14.61
C TYR A 46 -2.22 -4.42 13.53
N LEU A 47 -2.60 -4.02 12.32
CA LEU A 47 -1.69 -3.81 11.22
C LEU A 47 -0.59 -2.80 11.60
N GLY A 48 -0.97 -1.70 12.26
CA GLY A 48 -0.02 -0.73 12.80
C GLY A 48 0.94 -1.30 13.85
N ASP A 49 0.48 -2.23 14.67
CA ASP A 49 1.27 -2.91 15.71
C ASP A 49 2.12 -4.08 15.18
N GLY A 50 2.05 -4.37 13.86
CA GLY A 50 2.78 -5.48 13.24
C GLY A 50 2.20 -6.86 13.58
N LYS A 51 0.88 -6.93 13.77
CA LYS A 51 0.11 -8.14 14.08
C LYS A 51 -0.79 -8.51 12.88
N ASP A 52 -0.22 -8.54 11.68
CA ASP A 52 -0.98 -8.56 10.42
C ASP A 52 -1.85 -9.80 10.22
N HIS A 53 -1.46 -10.94 10.78
CA HIS A 53 -2.25 -12.18 10.75
C HIS A 53 -3.65 -12.01 11.35
N TYR A 54 -3.81 -11.13 12.35
CA TYR A 54 -5.13 -10.76 12.87
C TYR A 54 -5.87 -9.81 11.93
N ALA A 55 -5.17 -8.89 11.27
CA ALA A 55 -5.77 -7.94 10.34
C ALA A 55 -6.48 -8.66 9.17
N LEU A 56 -5.92 -9.76 8.66
CA LEU A 56 -6.58 -10.59 7.64
C LEU A 56 -7.88 -11.23 8.13
N ALA A 57 -7.86 -11.78 9.35
CA ALA A 57 -9.04 -12.41 9.95
C ALA A 57 -10.16 -11.38 10.11
N TYR A 58 -9.83 -10.16 10.56
CA TYR A 58 -10.77 -9.05 10.66
C TYR A 58 -11.29 -8.59 9.31
N VAL A 59 -10.46 -8.50 8.28
CA VAL A 59 -10.91 -8.16 6.91
C VAL A 59 -11.87 -9.22 6.38
N SER A 60 -11.55 -10.50 6.59
CA SER A 60 -12.43 -11.60 6.17
C SER A 60 -13.77 -11.54 6.88
N GLU A 61 -13.78 -11.33 8.19
CA GLU A 61 -15.02 -11.24 8.96
C GLU A 61 -15.83 -9.99 8.60
N ALA A 62 -15.19 -8.84 8.37
CA ALA A 62 -15.87 -7.64 7.91
C ALA A 62 -16.55 -7.86 6.55
N ASN A 63 -15.89 -8.59 5.64
CA ASN A 63 -16.49 -8.99 4.37
C ASN A 63 -17.68 -9.94 4.58
N SER A 64 -17.51 -10.99 5.41
CA SER A 64 -18.58 -11.94 5.73
C SER A 64 -19.79 -11.27 6.38
N MET A 65 -19.57 -10.41 7.39
CA MET A 65 -20.63 -9.64 8.05
C MET A 65 -21.33 -8.70 7.06
N GLY A 66 -20.58 -7.98 6.22
CA GLY A 66 -21.16 -7.14 5.18
C GLY A 66 -22.02 -7.92 4.18
N THR A 67 -21.63 -9.15 3.84
CA THR A 67 -22.45 -10.07 3.02
C THR A 67 -23.71 -10.53 3.77
N ARG A 68 -23.60 -10.97 5.04
CA ARG A 68 -24.77 -11.39 5.85
C ARG A 68 -25.79 -10.26 6.03
N MET A 69 -25.30 -9.03 6.22
CA MET A 69 -26.13 -7.82 6.30
C MET A 69 -26.71 -7.39 4.94
N GLY A 70 -26.31 -8.04 3.84
CA GLY A 70 -26.80 -7.77 2.50
C GLY A 70 -26.19 -6.54 1.83
N PHE A 71 -25.03 -6.05 2.30
CA PHE A 71 -24.31 -4.94 1.69
C PHE A 71 -23.46 -5.38 0.50
N PHE A 72 -22.85 -6.58 0.57
CA PHE A 72 -22.03 -7.14 -0.50
C PHE A 72 -22.71 -8.40 -1.05
N GLY A 73 -23.16 -8.36 -2.31
CA GLY A 73 -23.76 -9.53 -2.98
C GLY A 73 -25.28 -9.53 -3.12
N THR A 74 -25.98 -8.47 -2.71
CA THR A 74 -27.42 -8.34 -2.95
C THR A 74 -27.69 -7.63 -4.28
N GLU A 75 -28.67 -8.13 -5.05
CA GLU A 75 -29.15 -7.42 -6.24
C GLU A 75 -29.58 -5.98 -5.89
N HIS A 76 -29.15 -5.02 -6.71
CA HIS A 76 -29.38 -3.59 -6.49
C HIS A 76 -30.86 -3.24 -6.32
N THR A 77 -31.77 -3.95 -7.00
CA THR A 77 -33.22 -3.78 -6.91
C THR A 77 -33.76 -4.09 -5.51
N VAL A 78 -33.32 -5.20 -4.92
CA VAL A 78 -33.74 -5.66 -3.58
C VAL A 78 -33.17 -4.75 -2.49
N ALA A 79 -31.92 -4.32 -2.64
CA ALA A 79 -31.29 -3.40 -1.70
C ALA A 79 -31.97 -2.02 -1.70
N MET A 80 -32.34 -1.49 -2.87
CA MET A 80 -32.96 -0.18 -2.98
C MET A 80 -34.35 -0.10 -2.33
N THR A 81 -35.08 -1.22 -2.23
CA THR A 81 -36.33 -1.28 -1.45
C THR A 81 -36.06 -1.06 0.03
N LYS A 82 -35.06 -1.76 0.61
CA LYS A 82 -34.65 -1.57 2.02
C LYS A 82 -34.13 -0.16 2.30
N VAL A 83 -33.39 0.43 1.35
CA VAL A 83 -32.87 1.81 1.47
C VAL A 83 -34.01 2.83 1.61
N ARG A 84 -35.13 2.62 0.92
CA ARG A 84 -36.30 3.52 0.95
C ARG A 84 -37.12 3.44 2.24
N GLU A 85 -36.99 2.34 2.99
CA GLU A 85 -37.72 2.10 4.24
C GLU A 85 -37.03 2.73 5.46
N VAL A 86 -35.77 3.17 5.32
CA VAL A 86 -34.93 3.67 6.40
C VAL A 86 -34.91 5.20 6.43
N ASN A 87 -34.86 5.81 7.63
CA ASN A 87 -34.76 7.25 7.77
C ASN A 87 -33.41 7.81 7.27
N SER A 88 -33.36 9.12 6.96
CA SER A 88 -32.20 9.76 6.32
C SER A 88 -30.88 9.62 7.12
N GLU A 89 -30.93 9.73 8.46
CA GLU A 89 -29.74 9.64 9.31
C GLU A 89 -29.18 8.21 9.35
N LEU A 90 -30.04 7.22 9.55
CA LEU A 90 -29.66 5.82 9.55
C LEU A 90 -29.20 5.36 8.16
N GLN A 91 -29.77 5.92 7.09
CA GLN A 91 -29.32 5.70 5.72
C GLN A 91 -27.89 6.22 5.50
N SER A 92 -27.59 7.42 5.99
CA SER A 92 -26.25 8.01 5.91
C SER A 92 -25.23 7.13 6.67
N ALA A 93 -25.50 6.81 7.93
CA ALA A 93 -24.63 5.98 8.75
C ALA A 93 -24.39 4.59 8.12
N THR A 94 -25.45 3.95 7.61
CA THR A 94 -25.35 2.67 6.89
C THR A 94 -24.49 2.78 5.65
N SER A 95 -24.67 3.84 4.86
CA SER A 95 -23.89 4.08 3.64
C SER A 95 -22.40 4.29 3.96
N TYR A 96 -22.07 5.07 4.99
CA TYR A 96 -20.68 5.25 5.43
C TYR A 96 -20.05 3.95 5.95
N ALA A 97 -20.79 3.15 6.74
CA ALA A 97 -20.28 1.87 7.24
C ALA A 97 -20.04 0.87 6.10
N ALA A 98 -20.99 0.73 5.17
CA ALA A 98 -20.89 -0.19 4.05
C ALA A 98 -19.76 0.20 3.08
N TRP A 99 -19.72 1.47 2.65
CA TRP A 99 -18.66 1.96 1.75
C TRP A 99 -17.30 2.05 2.41
N GLY A 100 -17.24 2.40 3.70
CA GLY A 100 -15.99 2.44 4.47
C GLY A 100 -15.37 1.06 4.58
N THR A 101 -16.19 0.06 4.93
CA THR A 101 -15.77 -1.34 4.99
C THR A 101 -15.32 -1.85 3.62
N PHE A 102 -16.10 -1.61 2.56
CA PHE A 102 -15.72 -1.98 1.20
C PHE A 102 -14.38 -1.36 0.78
N ASN A 103 -14.21 -0.04 0.98
CA ASN A 103 -12.97 0.66 0.64
C ASN A 103 -11.79 0.06 1.41
N TRP A 104 -11.96 -0.28 2.69
CA TRP A 104 -10.93 -0.94 3.48
C TRP A 104 -10.58 -2.33 2.97
N VAL A 105 -11.57 -3.18 2.68
CA VAL A 105 -11.32 -4.53 2.15
C VAL A 105 -10.60 -4.46 0.80
N VAL A 106 -11.01 -3.56 -0.11
CA VAL A 106 -10.36 -3.39 -1.42
C VAL A 106 -8.96 -2.79 -1.29
N LEU A 107 -8.74 -1.86 -0.36
CA LEU A 107 -7.42 -1.34 -0.01
C LEU A 107 -6.49 -2.49 0.42
N MET A 108 -6.98 -3.35 1.31
CA MET A 108 -6.24 -4.52 1.79
C MET A 108 -5.97 -5.50 0.64
N ALA A 109 -6.95 -5.73 -0.23
CA ALA A 109 -6.81 -6.58 -1.41
C ALA A 109 -5.75 -6.06 -2.40
N LEU A 110 -5.70 -4.75 -2.64
CA LEU A 110 -4.73 -4.17 -3.57
C LEU A 110 -3.30 -4.19 -3.00
N PHE A 111 -3.14 -3.86 -1.73
CA PHE A 111 -1.83 -3.61 -1.14
C PHE A 111 -1.18 -4.81 -0.47
N TYR A 112 -1.97 -5.77 -0.01
CA TYR A 112 -1.46 -6.89 0.77
C TYR A 112 -1.37 -8.15 -0.08
N GLN A 113 -2.25 -8.32 -1.07
CA GLN A 113 -2.21 -9.41 -2.06
C GLN A 113 -1.94 -10.80 -1.44
N GLN A 114 -2.44 -11.02 -0.23
CA GLN A 114 -2.14 -12.24 0.51
C GLN A 114 -3.04 -13.38 0.06
N PRO A 115 -2.49 -14.60 -0.11
CA PRO A 115 -3.30 -15.79 -0.33
C PRO A 115 -4.35 -15.95 0.78
N GLY A 116 -5.61 -16.19 0.39
CA GLY A 116 -6.71 -16.40 1.34
C GLY A 116 -7.44 -15.15 1.81
N LEU A 117 -7.11 -13.96 1.29
CA LEU A 117 -7.90 -12.76 1.56
C LEU A 117 -9.30 -12.89 0.93
N SER A 118 -10.33 -12.54 1.70
CA SER A 118 -11.70 -12.47 1.20
C SER A 118 -11.92 -11.21 0.35
N TYR A 119 -12.59 -11.37 -0.79
CA TYR A 119 -12.95 -10.27 -1.68
C TYR A 119 -14.47 -10.05 -1.67
N PRO A 120 -14.96 -8.80 -1.61
CA PRO A 120 -16.38 -8.52 -1.78
C PRO A 120 -16.78 -8.92 -3.20
N GLU A 121 -17.85 -9.68 -3.39
CA GLU A 121 -18.27 -10.08 -4.74
C GLU A 121 -18.75 -8.87 -5.56
N HIS A 122 -19.45 -7.96 -4.88
CA HIS A 122 -20.05 -6.77 -5.45
C HIS A 122 -19.77 -5.55 -4.58
N PRO A 123 -19.71 -4.33 -5.16
CA PRO A 123 -19.66 -3.10 -4.38
C PRO A 123 -20.93 -2.93 -3.54
N PRO A 124 -20.90 -2.06 -2.51
CA PRO A 124 -22.06 -1.77 -1.68
C PRO A 124 -23.27 -1.40 -2.53
N SER A 125 -24.41 -2.01 -2.21
CA SER A 125 -25.69 -1.69 -2.84
C SER A 125 -26.31 -0.37 -2.37
N TRP A 126 -25.79 0.19 -1.27
CA TRP A 126 -26.21 1.46 -0.71
C TRP A 126 -25.63 2.65 -1.48
N PRO A 127 -26.31 3.81 -1.50
CA PRO A 127 -25.80 4.98 -2.20
C PRO A 127 -24.45 5.42 -1.61
N ILE A 128 -23.58 5.97 -2.46
CA ILE A 128 -22.33 6.58 -2.00
C ILE A 128 -22.69 7.81 -1.15
N PRO A 129 -22.26 7.88 0.12
CA PRO A 129 -22.61 9.01 0.98
C PRO A 129 -21.91 10.29 0.52
N GLY A 130 -22.58 11.42 0.68
CA GLY A 130 -22.09 12.74 0.24
C GLY A 130 -22.28 13.01 -1.27
N ASN A 131 -22.70 12.03 -2.07
CA ASN A 131 -23.30 12.30 -3.37
C ASN A 131 -24.76 12.70 -3.14
N GLY A 132 -25.00 13.96 -2.74
CA GLY A 132 -26.33 14.53 -2.88
C GLY A 132 -26.73 14.43 -4.34
N CYS A 133 -27.84 13.74 -4.63
CA CYS A 133 -28.47 13.83 -5.93
C CYS A 133 -28.59 15.33 -6.24
N HIS A 134 -27.96 15.80 -7.31
CA HIS A 134 -28.26 17.10 -7.89
C HIS A 134 -29.66 17.01 -8.53
N GLU A 135 -30.68 16.70 -7.74
CA GLU A 135 -32.05 17.04 -8.07
C GLU A 135 -32.18 18.51 -7.73
N THR A 136 -32.05 19.32 -8.79
CA THR A 136 -32.74 20.60 -8.98
C THR A 136 -33.69 20.97 -7.84
N SER A 137 -33.15 21.51 -6.76
CA SER A 137 -33.90 22.31 -5.83
C SER A 137 -33.19 23.64 -5.81
N GLU A 138 -33.90 24.67 -6.26
CA GLU A 138 -33.52 26.09 -6.28
C GLU A 138 -33.28 26.60 -4.84
N GLY A 139 -32.27 26.05 -4.18
CA GLY A 139 -31.83 26.44 -2.84
C GLY A 139 -30.80 27.55 -2.92
N SER A 140 -31.00 28.61 -2.12
CA SER A 140 -30.10 29.77 -2.03
C SER A 140 -28.63 29.34 -1.90
N PRO A 141 -27.69 30.01 -2.61
CA PRO A 141 -26.26 29.68 -2.63
C PRO A 141 -25.57 29.69 -1.25
N GLU A 142 -26.19 30.29 -0.22
CA GLU A 142 -25.69 30.28 1.15
C GLU A 142 -25.90 28.93 1.87
N SER A 143 -26.99 28.21 1.59
CA SER A 143 -27.26 26.88 2.18
C SER A 143 -26.32 25.80 1.62
N ILE A 144 -25.95 25.93 0.35
CA ILE A 144 -25.01 25.07 -0.35
C ILE A 144 -23.60 25.25 0.25
N ARG A 145 -23.19 26.50 0.54
CA ARG A 145 -21.90 26.80 1.18
C ARG A 145 -21.77 26.26 2.61
N GLN A 146 -22.85 26.28 3.40
CA GLN A 146 -22.84 25.73 4.76
C GLN A 146 -22.71 24.20 4.78
N THR A 147 -23.29 23.51 3.81
CA THR A 147 -23.19 22.03 3.73
C THR A 147 -21.75 21.59 3.41
N PHE A 148 -21.07 22.28 2.49
CA PHE A 148 -19.67 22.02 2.12
C PHE A 148 -18.66 22.35 3.23
N GLN A 149 -19.01 23.23 4.18
CA GLN A 149 -18.18 23.53 5.35
C GLN A 149 -18.31 22.48 6.48
N SER A 150 -19.32 21.60 6.44
CA SER A 150 -19.65 20.70 7.56
C SER A 150 -19.09 19.27 7.46
N THR A 151 -18.64 18.80 6.29
CA THR A 151 -18.16 17.42 6.14
C THR A 151 -16.64 17.34 6.30
N TYR A 152 -16.16 16.61 7.31
CA TYR A 152 -14.75 16.28 7.50
C TYR A 152 -14.15 15.69 6.19
N MET A 153 -13.07 16.29 5.68
CA MET A 153 -12.43 15.97 4.39
C MET A 153 -13.31 16.18 3.13
N GLY A 154 -14.44 16.89 3.22
CA GLY A 154 -15.26 17.31 2.09
C GLY A 154 -15.65 16.16 1.15
N ASN A 155 -15.31 16.28 -0.14
CA ASN A 155 -15.70 15.31 -1.18
C ASN A 155 -14.80 14.07 -1.25
N THR A 156 -13.78 13.94 -0.39
CA THR A 156 -12.76 12.87 -0.53
C THR A 156 -13.37 11.48 -0.44
N PHE A 157 -14.27 11.25 0.52
CA PHE A 157 -14.87 9.94 0.71
C PHE A 157 -15.73 9.47 -0.48
N PRO A 158 -16.71 10.25 -0.98
CA PRO A 158 -17.47 9.87 -2.17
C PRO A 158 -16.61 9.65 -3.42
N VAL A 159 -15.54 10.45 -3.57
CA VAL A 159 -14.57 10.31 -4.66
C VAL A 159 -13.81 8.97 -4.54
N LEU A 160 -13.34 8.63 -3.33
CA LEU A 160 -12.65 7.37 -3.05
C LEU A 160 -13.55 6.15 -3.30
N CYS A 161 -14.83 6.21 -2.94
CA CYS A 161 -15.77 5.12 -3.20
C CYS A 161 -15.84 4.78 -4.69
N ARG A 162 -15.86 5.80 -5.57
CA ARG A 162 -15.86 5.60 -7.03
C ARG A 162 -14.54 5.01 -7.52
N PHE A 163 -13.42 5.46 -6.98
CA PHE A 163 -12.11 4.90 -7.31
C PHE A 163 -11.98 3.44 -6.90
N TRP A 164 -12.30 3.12 -5.64
CA TRP A 164 -12.20 1.75 -5.14
C TRP A 164 -13.14 0.80 -5.86
N ARG A 165 -14.26 1.29 -6.40
CA ARG A 165 -15.11 0.50 -7.30
C ARG A 165 -14.43 0.12 -8.62
N ILE A 166 -13.57 0.98 -9.19
CA ILE A 166 -12.78 0.64 -10.39
C ILE A 166 -11.72 -0.41 -10.03
N ILE A 167 -10.99 -0.15 -8.95
CA ILE A 167 -9.89 -1.02 -8.49
C ILE A 167 -10.41 -2.39 -8.03
N HIS A 168 -11.57 -2.43 -7.40
CA HIS A 168 -12.25 -3.66 -7.01
C HIS A 168 -12.37 -4.64 -8.18
N GLN A 169 -12.81 -4.16 -9.35
CA GLN A 169 -12.92 -5.02 -10.55
C GLN A 169 -11.57 -5.56 -11.02
N VAL A 170 -10.49 -4.79 -10.83
CA VAL A 170 -9.12 -5.26 -11.09
C VAL A 170 -8.74 -6.34 -10.09
N THR A 171 -8.98 -6.11 -8.79
CA THR A 171 -8.63 -7.08 -7.74
C THR A 171 -9.35 -8.42 -7.90
N LEU A 172 -10.63 -8.40 -8.31
CA LEU A 172 -11.38 -9.62 -8.59
C LEU A 172 -10.77 -10.40 -9.75
N ARG A 173 -10.48 -9.71 -10.86
CA ARG A 173 -10.01 -10.36 -12.09
C ARG A 173 -8.58 -10.87 -11.96
N TYR A 174 -7.72 -10.13 -11.27
CA TYR A 174 -6.29 -10.48 -11.15
C TYR A 174 -6.06 -11.52 -10.05
N TYR A 175 -6.72 -11.40 -8.90
CA TYR A 175 -6.37 -12.20 -7.72
C TYR A 175 -7.45 -13.21 -7.32
N ARG A 176 -8.72 -12.79 -7.21
CA ARG A 176 -9.80 -13.71 -6.77
C ARG A 176 -10.02 -14.85 -7.77
N ASP A 177 -10.09 -14.52 -9.06
CA ASP A 177 -10.33 -15.52 -10.11
C ASP A 177 -9.12 -16.46 -10.32
N HIS A 178 -7.96 -16.15 -9.71
CA HIS A 178 -6.71 -16.89 -9.86
C HIS A 178 -5.95 -17.02 -8.52
N PRO A 179 -6.49 -17.78 -7.54
CA PRO A 179 -5.95 -17.83 -6.17
C PRO A 179 -4.59 -18.52 -6.04
N TYR A 180 -4.11 -19.21 -7.08
CA TYR A 180 -2.81 -19.89 -7.13
C TYR A 180 -2.09 -19.60 -8.46
N PRO A 181 -1.40 -18.45 -8.59
CA PRO A 181 -0.75 -18.09 -9.84
C PRO A 181 0.52 -18.94 -10.02
N ARG A 182 0.40 -20.08 -10.69
CA ARG A 182 1.59 -20.82 -11.18
C ARG A 182 2.14 -20.25 -12.48
N GLU A 183 1.38 -19.36 -13.11
CA GLU A 183 1.64 -18.75 -14.42
C GLU A 183 1.48 -17.23 -14.30
N SER A 184 2.08 -16.48 -15.23
CA SER A 184 2.04 -15.01 -15.17
C SER A 184 0.63 -14.49 -15.40
N LEU A 185 0.27 -13.41 -14.70
CA LEU A 185 -1.01 -12.72 -14.89
C LEU A 185 -1.22 -12.29 -16.35
N SER A 186 -0.15 -11.97 -17.08
CA SER A 186 -0.23 -11.59 -18.50
C SER A 186 -0.67 -12.70 -19.44
N ASP A 187 -0.56 -13.95 -19.00
CA ASP A 187 -0.86 -15.12 -19.84
C ASP A 187 -2.38 -15.39 -19.87
N HIS A 188 -3.09 -14.98 -18.82
CA HIS A 188 -4.52 -15.22 -18.63
C HIS A 188 -5.37 -13.97 -18.79
N ILE A 189 -4.82 -12.81 -18.43
CA ILE A 189 -5.52 -11.55 -18.49
C ILE A 189 -5.19 -10.85 -19.81
N PRO A 190 -6.19 -10.55 -20.66
CA PRO A 190 -5.94 -9.83 -21.90
C PRO A 190 -5.48 -8.40 -21.61
N LEU A 191 -4.50 -7.92 -22.38
CA LEU A 191 -4.02 -6.53 -22.30
C LEU A 191 -5.16 -5.53 -22.49
N GLU A 192 -6.16 -5.86 -23.30
CA GLU A 192 -7.34 -5.04 -23.56
C GLU A 192 -8.12 -4.74 -22.27
N PHE A 193 -8.18 -5.67 -21.32
CA PHE A 193 -8.81 -5.45 -20.02
C PHE A 193 -8.03 -4.43 -19.19
N ALA A 194 -6.70 -4.60 -19.09
CA ALA A 194 -5.83 -3.68 -18.35
C ALA A 194 -5.85 -2.28 -18.98
N GLU A 195 -5.82 -2.19 -20.30
CA GLU A 195 -5.92 -0.93 -21.06
C GLU A 195 -7.27 -0.25 -20.84
N TYR A 196 -8.37 -1.00 -20.83
CA TYR A 196 -9.70 -0.48 -20.50
C TYR A 196 -9.73 0.10 -19.08
N LYS A 197 -9.19 -0.63 -18.09
CA LYS A 197 -9.16 -0.19 -16.69
C LYS A 197 -8.27 1.03 -16.48
N TYR A 198 -7.13 1.09 -17.17
CA TYR A 198 -6.27 2.25 -17.19
C TYR A 198 -6.99 3.49 -17.74
N ARG A 199 -7.73 3.34 -18.85
CA ARG A 199 -8.55 4.42 -19.41
C ARG A 199 -9.71 4.84 -18.53
N GLU A 200 -10.40 3.88 -17.92
CA GLU A 200 -11.48 4.15 -16.96
C GLU A 200 -10.95 4.96 -15.78
N LEU A 201 -9.75 4.64 -15.28
CA LEU A 201 -9.10 5.38 -14.21
C LEU A 201 -8.71 6.82 -14.62
N ILE A 202 -8.20 7.03 -15.83
CA ILE A 202 -7.94 8.38 -16.37
C ILE A 202 -9.25 9.17 -16.51
N ALA A 203 -10.26 8.58 -17.16
CA ALA A 203 -11.54 9.25 -17.35
C ALA A 203 -12.22 9.60 -16.00
N TRP A 204 -12.08 8.73 -15.01
CA TRP A 204 -12.52 8.99 -13.64
C TRP A 204 -11.79 10.19 -13.02
N ALA A 205 -10.47 10.32 -13.23
CA ALA A 205 -9.70 11.46 -12.74
C ALA A 205 -10.14 12.79 -13.38
N ASP A 206 -10.61 12.78 -14.62
CA ASP A 206 -11.15 13.97 -15.30
C ASP A 206 -12.49 14.44 -14.70
N THR A 207 -13.20 13.58 -13.95
CA THR A 207 -14.48 13.92 -13.28
C THR A 207 -14.32 14.53 -11.89
N LEU A 208 -13.07 14.75 -11.43
CA LEU A 208 -12.80 15.22 -10.08
C LEU A 208 -13.25 16.68 -9.86
N PRO A 209 -13.84 17.01 -8.71
CA PRO A 209 -14.23 18.38 -8.41
C PRO A 209 -13.00 19.29 -8.23
N PRO A 210 -13.12 20.61 -8.47
CA PRO A 210 -12.01 21.55 -8.31
C PRO A 210 -11.33 21.54 -6.93
N SER A 211 -12.08 21.20 -5.87
CA SER A 211 -11.54 21.06 -4.51
C SER A 211 -10.55 19.89 -4.36
N MET A 212 -10.56 18.94 -5.29
CA MET A 212 -9.63 17.83 -5.39
C MET A 212 -8.51 18.10 -6.39
N VAL A 213 -8.45 19.30 -6.98
CA VAL A 213 -7.33 19.72 -7.82
C VAL A 213 -6.16 20.11 -6.94
N ARG A 214 -5.00 19.52 -7.22
CA ARG A 214 -3.77 19.82 -6.49
C ARG A 214 -3.41 21.30 -6.60
N SER A 215 -3.19 21.93 -5.46
CA SER A 215 -2.60 23.26 -5.28
C SER A 215 -1.52 23.19 -4.19
N GLU A 216 -0.70 24.23 -4.07
CA GLU A 216 0.31 24.30 -3.00
C GLU A 216 -0.31 24.29 -1.59
N GLN A 217 -1.58 24.71 -1.49
CA GLN A 217 -2.35 24.76 -0.24
C GLN A 217 -3.22 23.51 -0.05
N SER A 218 -3.12 22.50 -0.91
CA SER A 218 -3.93 21.29 -0.78
C SER A 218 -3.66 20.61 0.56
N PRO A 219 -4.71 20.13 1.24
CA PRO A 219 -4.54 19.38 2.48
C PRO A 219 -3.88 18.02 2.18
N HIS A 220 -3.19 17.47 3.18
CA HIS A 220 -2.42 16.22 3.05
C HIS A 220 -3.20 15.06 2.44
N HIS A 221 -4.48 14.94 2.77
CA HIS A 221 -5.35 13.87 2.30
C HIS A 221 -5.57 13.93 0.79
N VAL A 222 -5.46 15.08 0.12
CA VAL A 222 -5.54 15.20 -1.35
C VAL A 222 -4.32 14.56 -2.03
N LEU A 223 -3.12 14.70 -1.45
CA LEU A 223 -1.91 14.10 -2.01
C LEU A 223 -1.84 12.58 -1.82
N ILE A 224 -2.40 12.07 -0.71
CA ILE A 224 -2.51 10.64 -0.46
C ILE A 224 -3.63 10.06 -1.32
N PHE A 225 -4.83 10.62 -1.18
CA PHE A 225 -6.06 9.99 -1.60
C PHE A 225 -6.46 10.30 -3.02
N GLN A 226 -6.45 11.57 -3.52
CA GLN A 226 -6.76 11.82 -4.93
C GLN A 226 -6.59 13.19 -5.60
N HIS A 227 -5.85 13.12 -6.71
CA HIS A 227 -5.84 13.88 -7.97
C HIS A 227 -5.07 13.04 -9.03
N TYR A 228 -4.92 13.48 -10.30
CA TYR A 228 -4.03 12.85 -11.30
C TYR A 228 -2.55 12.76 -10.86
N ASP A 229 -2.22 13.48 -9.78
CA ASP A 229 -0.92 13.63 -9.11
C ASP A 229 -0.98 13.06 -7.67
N SER A 230 -1.81 12.05 -7.38
CA SER A 230 -1.87 11.44 -6.04
C SER A 230 -1.12 10.10 -5.97
N ILE A 231 -0.67 9.77 -4.75
CA ILE A 231 0.08 8.54 -4.50
C ILE A 231 -0.75 7.31 -4.88
N TRP A 232 -2.01 7.21 -4.43
CA TRP A 232 -2.86 6.06 -4.74
C TRP A 232 -3.25 5.94 -6.21
N PHE A 233 -3.42 7.06 -6.92
CA PHE A 233 -3.69 7.04 -8.35
C PHE A 233 -2.54 6.40 -9.13
N HIS A 234 -1.30 6.85 -8.90
CA HIS A 234 -0.16 6.25 -9.57
C HIS A 234 0.06 4.81 -9.13
N VAL A 235 -0.10 4.49 -7.84
CA VAL A 235 0.03 3.10 -7.41
C VAL A 235 -1.03 2.18 -8.05
N ALA A 236 -2.26 2.65 -8.24
CA ALA A 236 -3.27 1.92 -9.01
C ALA A 236 -2.86 1.70 -10.46
N ILE A 237 -2.32 2.72 -11.15
CA ILE A 237 -1.78 2.55 -12.51
C ILE A 237 -0.68 1.50 -12.54
N LEU A 238 0.27 1.57 -11.59
CA LEU A 238 1.34 0.59 -11.49
C LEU A 238 0.76 -0.82 -11.25
N SER A 239 -0.22 -0.97 -10.36
CA SER A 239 -0.87 -2.25 -10.07
C SER A 239 -1.57 -2.86 -11.30
N ILE A 240 -2.24 -2.02 -12.12
CA ILE A 240 -2.97 -2.46 -13.31
C ILE A 240 -2.00 -2.88 -14.42
N LEU A 241 -0.95 -2.09 -14.65
CA LEU A 241 -0.09 -2.21 -15.83
C LEU A 241 1.15 -3.07 -15.60
N TYR A 242 1.59 -3.23 -14.36
CA TYR A 242 2.81 -3.95 -14.03
C TYR A 242 2.91 -5.34 -14.65
N PRO A 243 1.85 -6.20 -14.61
CA PRO A 243 1.90 -7.52 -15.24
C PRO A 243 2.21 -7.50 -16.74
N PHE A 244 1.97 -6.38 -17.41
CA PHE A 244 2.13 -6.24 -18.86
C PHE A 244 3.46 -5.58 -19.26
N THR A 245 4.29 -5.24 -18.28
CA THR A 245 5.62 -4.67 -18.53
C THR A 245 6.59 -5.72 -19.05
N VAL A 246 7.63 -5.27 -19.74
CA VAL A 246 8.75 -6.09 -20.23
C VAL A 246 9.36 -6.89 -19.08
N ARG A 247 9.56 -6.24 -17.93
CA ARG A 247 10.14 -6.83 -16.73
C ARG A 247 9.28 -7.94 -16.15
N ALA A 248 7.99 -7.68 -15.92
CA ALA A 248 7.09 -8.68 -15.33
C ALA A 248 6.89 -9.93 -16.20
N ARG A 249 7.15 -9.80 -17.50
CA ARG A 249 6.94 -10.86 -18.50
C ARG A 249 8.24 -11.55 -18.92
N ASP A 250 9.37 -11.17 -18.34
CA ASP A 250 10.72 -11.60 -18.77
C ASP A 250 10.90 -11.56 -20.30
N SER A 251 10.33 -10.53 -20.93
CA SER A 251 10.30 -10.38 -22.39
C SER A 251 11.38 -9.39 -22.85
N SER A 252 11.70 -9.41 -24.15
CA SER A 252 12.56 -8.39 -24.77
C SER A 252 11.78 -7.28 -25.47
N ARG A 253 10.44 -7.43 -25.60
CA ARG A 253 9.59 -6.52 -26.38
C ARG A 253 8.43 -5.97 -25.55
N SER A 254 8.32 -4.65 -25.57
CA SER A 254 7.19 -3.92 -24.97
C SER A 254 5.91 -4.20 -25.75
N LEU A 255 4.80 -4.35 -25.02
CA LEU A 255 3.46 -4.43 -25.61
C LEU A 255 3.00 -3.05 -26.08
N ARG A 256 2.01 -3.02 -26.95
CA ARG A 256 1.43 -1.77 -27.44
C ARG A 256 -0.04 -1.69 -27.07
N PHE A 257 -0.45 -0.53 -26.59
CA PHE A 257 -1.86 -0.22 -26.40
C PHE A 257 -2.58 -0.08 -27.74
N LYS A 258 -3.78 -0.64 -27.85
CA LYS A 258 -4.55 -0.68 -29.10
C LYS A 258 -5.41 0.57 -29.30
N THR A 259 -5.85 1.19 -28.23
CA THR A 259 -6.83 2.28 -28.25
C THR A 259 -6.21 3.68 -28.19
N PHE A 260 -4.92 3.78 -27.84
CA PHE A 260 -4.20 5.05 -27.87
C PHE A 260 -3.63 5.34 -29.27
N PRO A 261 -3.77 6.57 -29.79
CA PRO A 261 -3.35 6.92 -31.14
C PRO A 261 -1.81 6.93 -31.31
N CYS A 262 -1.07 7.18 -30.22
CA CYS A 262 0.38 7.27 -30.27
C CYS A 262 1.02 5.89 -30.47
N LYS A 263 1.96 5.80 -31.42
CA LYS A 263 2.66 4.54 -31.75
C LYS A 263 3.58 4.04 -30.64
N SER A 264 4.04 4.93 -29.77
CA SER A 264 4.87 4.61 -28.60
C SER A 264 4.07 4.38 -27.31
N SER A 265 2.73 4.40 -27.37
CA SER A 265 1.89 4.09 -26.21
C SER A 265 2.00 2.62 -25.83
N SER A 266 2.62 2.34 -24.70
CA SER A 266 2.80 1.01 -24.14
C SER A 266 2.56 0.96 -22.62
N PRO A 267 2.28 -0.22 -22.05
CA PRO A 267 2.27 -0.43 -20.59
C PRO A 267 3.56 0.06 -19.94
N ASP A 268 4.73 -0.24 -20.52
CA ASP A 268 6.03 0.19 -20.00
C ASP A 268 6.19 1.72 -19.96
N ALA A 269 5.74 2.41 -21.01
CA ALA A 269 5.82 3.87 -21.06
C ALA A 269 4.93 4.52 -20.00
N ALA A 270 3.69 4.03 -19.84
CA ALA A 270 2.76 4.51 -18.83
C ALA A 270 3.20 4.15 -17.39
N TYR A 271 3.75 2.94 -17.20
CA TYR A 271 4.33 2.50 -15.93
C TYR A 271 5.51 3.40 -15.54
N LYS A 272 6.48 3.60 -16.43
CA LYS A 272 7.65 4.45 -16.18
C LYS A 272 7.26 5.90 -15.90
N ALA A 273 6.30 6.46 -16.65
CA ALA A 273 5.79 7.80 -16.39
C ALA A 273 5.16 7.91 -14.98
N SER A 274 4.38 6.91 -14.58
CA SER A 274 3.76 6.87 -13.24
C SER A 274 4.77 6.68 -12.12
N VAL A 275 5.82 5.87 -12.30
CA VAL A 275 6.93 5.75 -11.33
C VAL A 275 7.61 7.11 -11.13
N ASN A 276 7.89 7.84 -12.22
CA ASN A 276 8.55 9.14 -12.13
C ASN A 276 7.69 10.19 -11.42
N GLN A 277 6.37 10.20 -11.66
CA GLN A 277 5.48 11.07 -10.90
C GLN A 277 5.41 10.66 -9.43
N LEU A 278 5.28 9.37 -9.14
CA LEU A 278 5.24 8.85 -7.78
C LEU A 278 6.52 9.18 -7.00
N LYS A 279 7.71 9.06 -7.61
CA LYS A 279 9.01 9.51 -7.09
C LYS A 279 8.96 10.98 -6.64
N ARG A 280 8.41 11.88 -7.47
CA ARG A 280 8.25 13.30 -7.13
C ARG A 280 7.26 13.50 -5.98
N LEU A 281 6.14 12.79 -6.01
CA LEU A 281 5.05 12.95 -5.04
C LEU A 281 5.46 12.52 -3.63
N ILE A 282 6.17 11.40 -3.47
CA ILE A 282 6.63 10.96 -2.14
C ILE A 282 7.61 11.96 -1.52
N VAL A 283 8.45 12.62 -2.34
CA VAL A 283 9.39 13.66 -1.89
C VAL A 283 8.63 14.92 -1.46
N VAL A 284 7.70 15.40 -2.29
CA VAL A 284 6.87 16.56 -1.97
C VAL A 284 6.04 16.30 -0.71
N TYR A 285 5.47 15.11 -0.59
CA TYR A 285 4.62 14.74 0.53
C TYR A 285 5.42 14.74 1.86
N ARG A 286 6.59 14.09 1.88
CA ARG A 286 7.47 14.11 3.05
C ARG A 286 7.95 15.51 3.41
N LYS A 287 8.24 16.36 2.41
CA LYS A 287 8.74 17.72 2.64
C LYS A 287 7.67 18.64 3.23
N ASN A 288 6.45 18.57 2.71
CA ASN A 288 5.43 19.57 2.98
C ASN A 288 4.43 19.17 4.08
N TYR A 289 4.36 17.88 4.44
CA TYR A 289 3.34 17.38 5.38
C TYR A 289 3.94 16.57 6.51
N MET A 290 3.70 17.04 7.75
CA MET A 290 4.06 16.29 8.96
C MET A 290 3.36 14.94 9.06
N SER A 291 2.18 14.78 8.42
CA SER A 291 1.48 13.50 8.38
C SER A 291 2.31 12.37 7.75
N SER A 292 3.35 12.68 6.97
CA SER A 292 4.30 11.69 6.49
C SER A 292 4.99 10.86 7.59
N THR A 293 5.07 11.35 8.83
CA THR A 293 5.69 10.61 9.94
C THR A 293 4.72 9.70 10.70
N TYR A 294 3.40 9.89 10.55
CA TYR A 294 2.40 9.21 11.38
C TYR A 294 1.18 8.66 10.64
N THR A 295 1.01 8.93 9.35
CA THR A 295 0.02 8.24 8.52
C THR A 295 0.67 7.11 7.75
N MET A 296 0.08 5.92 7.82
CA MET A 296 0.55 4.78 7.05
C MET A 296 0.05 4.79 5.61
N LEU A 297 -1.01 5.54 5.29
CA LEU A 297 -1.74 5.40 4.02
C LEU A 297 -0.91 5.65 2.75
N TRP A 298 0.22 6.35 2.85
CA TRP A 298 1.12 6.61 1.72
C TRP A 298 2.28 5.61 1.57
N HIS A 299 2.46 4.70 2.55
CA HIS A 299 3.60 3.77 2.58
C HIS A 299 3.64 2.88 1.33
N THR A 300 2.49 2.60 0.74
CA THR A 300 2.39 1.76 -0.45
C THR A 300 3.08 2.40 -1.65
N GLY A 301 3.05 3.74 -1.74
CA GLY A 301 3.86 4.47 -2.71
C GLY A 301 5.36 4.25 -2.54
N LEU A 302 5.84 4.13 -1.29
CA LEU A 302 7.25 3.84 -1.00
C LEU A 302 7.64 2.43 -1.47
N ILE A 303 6.80 1.43 -1.23
CA ILE A 303 7.04 0.04 -1.69
C ILE A 303 7.18 0.01 -3.21
N TYR A 304 6.25 0.63 -3.93
CA TYR A 304 6.26 0.66 -5.40
C TYR A 304 7.47 1.40 -5.95
N VAL A 305 7.83 2.55 -5.36
CA VAL A 305 9.04 3.29 -5.77
C VAL A 305 10.29 2.46 -5.50
N ALA A 306 10.43 1.85 -4.33
CA ALA A 306 11.59 1.02 -4.02
C ALA A 306 11.72 -0.17 -4.99
N ASN A 307 10.63 -0.91 -5.23
CA ASN A 307 10.61 -2.03 -6.17
C ASN A 307 10.94 -1.63 -7.62
N ALA A 308 10.45 -0.47 -8.06
CA ALA A 308 10.74 0.05 -9.39
C ALA A 308 12.21 0.44 -9.54
N ASN A 309 12.82 1.04 -8.51
CA ASN A 309 14.25 1.43 -8.55
C ASN A 309 15.19 0.25 -8.44
N LEU A 310 14.89 -0.72 -7.55
CA LEU A 310 15.64 -1.98 -7.46
C LEU A 310 15.58 -2.77 -8.77
N GLY A 311 14.53 -2.58 -9.57
CA GLY A 311 14.44 -3.16 -10.91
C GLY A 311 15.18 -2.47 -12.04
N ASP A 312 15.62 -1.24 -11.84
CA ASP A 312 16.26 -0.42 -12.86
C ASP A 312 17.45 0.32 -12.24
N THR A 313 18.43 -0.45 -11.74
CA THR A 313 19.65 0.09 -11.12
C THR A 313 20.58 0.79 -12.11
N LYS A 314 20.18 0.85 -13.40
CA LYS A 314 20.80 1.71 -14.41
C LYS A 314 20.43 3.19 -14.22
N ASP A 315 19.32 3.51 -13.57
CA ASP A 315 18.96 4.89 -13.22
C ASP A 315 19.93 5.41 -12.14
N PRO A 316 20.76 6.43 -12.41
CA PRO A 316 21.72 6.95 -11.42
C PRO A 316 21.07 7.39 -10.09
N ALA A 317 19.78 7.69 -10.09
CA ALA A 317 19.04 8.09 -8.90
C ALA A 317 18.51 6.91 -8.06
N TRP A 318 18.73 5.65 -8.45
CA TRP A 318 18.16 4.49 -7.76
C TRP A 318 18.55 4.45 -6.28
N ARG A 319 19.82 4.72 -5.96
CA ARG A 319 20.35 4.78 -4.58
C ARG A 319 19.65 5.86 -3.76
N PHE A 320 19.50 7.04 -4.34
CA PHE A 320 18.81 8.16 -3.67
C PHE A 320 17.39 7.74 -3.27
N TYR A 321 16.62 7.16 -4.18
CA TYR A 321 15.24 6.76 -3.90
C TYR A 321 15.14 5.58 -2.93
N LEU A 322 16.07 4.61 -3.00
CA LEU A 322 16.12 3.50 -2.04
C LEU A 322 16.34 4.03 -0.61
N PHE A 323 17.39 4.84 -0.40
CA PHE A 323 17.67 5.42 0.91
C PHE A 323 16.59 6.39 1.38
N PHE A 324 16.00 7.15 0.46
CA PHE A 324 14.85 7.99 0.76
C PHE A 324 13.71 7.15 1.34
N CYS A 325 13.36 6.02 0.73
CA CYS A 325 12.30 5.14 1.21
C CYS A 325 12.63 4.53 2.58
N ILE A 326 13.86 4.03 2.78
CA ILE A 326 14.31 3.47 4.07
C ILE A 326 14.20 4.50 5.19
N GLN A 327 14.65 5.74 4.95
CA GLN A 327 14.50 6.82 5.93
C GLN A 327 13.03 7.17 6.22
N CYS A 328 12.14 7.12 5.23
CA CYS A 328 10.71 7.32 5.45
C CYS A 328 10.14 6.26 6.40
N TYR A 329 10.49 4.98 6.18
CA TYR A 329 10.12 3.89 7.09
C TYR A 329 10.74 4.05 8.48
N GLY A 330 11.99 4.52 8.55
CA GLY A 330 12.66 4.85 9.81
C GLY A 330 11.96 5.94 10.64
N ARG A 331 11.17 6.82 10.01
CA ARG A 331 10.28 7.76 10.72
C ARG A 331 8.94 7.14 11.08
N LEU A 332 8.33 6.40 10.14
CA LEU A 332 7.04 5.75 10.35
C LEU A 332 7.06 4.73 11.49
N ARG A 333 8.20 4.10 11.77
CA ARG A 333 8.35 3.13 12.87
C ARG A 333 8.04 3.70 14.26
N GLN A 334 8.15 5.02 14.44
CA GLN A 334 7.75 5.65 15.69
C GLN A 334 6.26 5.44 15.95
N ALA A 335 5.46 5.46 14.89
CA ALA A 335 4.01 5.28 14.95
C ALA A 335 3.60 3.81 14.73
N TYR A 336 4.34 3.05 13.94
CA TYR A 336 3.92 1.74 13.45
C TYR A 336 5.05 0.71 13.36
N ARG A 337 4.93 -0.43 14.03
CA ARG A 337 5.99 -1.45 14.12
C ARG A 337 6.30 -2.12 12.77
N PHE A 338 5.29 -2.31 11.91
CA PHE A 338 5.50 -2.93 10.59
C PHE A 338 6.52 -2.18 9.71
N ALA A 339 6.68 -0.87 9.91
CA ALA A 339 7.59 -0.05 9.11
C ALA A 339 9.06 -0.50 9.27
N GLU A 340 9.42 -1.04 10.44
CA GLU A 340 10.74 -1.60 10.71
C GLU A 340 11.02 -2.82 9.82
N ALA A 341 10.09 -3.77 9.79
CA ALA A 341 10.20 -4.97 8.97
C ALA A 341 10.34 -4.63 7.47
N ILE A 342 9.56 -3.66 6.97
CA ILE A 342 9.67 -3.22 5.58
C ILE A 342 11.04 -2.57 5.30
N GLY A 343 11.53 -1.72 6.20
CA GLY A 343 12.83 -1.06 6.05
C GLY A 343 13.98 -2.05 5.94
N ARG A 344 14.04 -3.03 6.86
CA ARG A 344 15.02 -4.13 6.83
C ARG A 344 14.91 -4.93 5.54
N ARG A 345 13.69 -5.20 5.09
CA ARG A 345 13.48 -6.00 3.87
C ARG A 345 13.97 -5.30 2.60
N LEU A 346 13.72 -4.00 2.45
CA LEU A 346 14.21 -3.25 1.28
C LEU A 346 15.75 -3.29 1.17
N LEU A 347 16.45 -3.28 2.30
CA LEU A 347 17.90 -3.46 2.34
C LEU A 347 18.30 -4.87 1.91
N SER A 348 17.61 -5.90 2.41
CA SER A 348 17.84 -7.28 2.00
C SER A 348 17.66 -7.50 0.49
N MET A 349 16.61 -6.93 -0.10
CA MET A 349 16.40 -7.00 -1.55
C MET A 349 17.56 -6.38 -2.34
N ALA A 350 18.07 -5.23 -1.89
CA ALA A 350 19.18 -4.55 -2.54
C ALA A 350 20.49 -5.37 -2.47
N VAL A 351 20.71 -6.07 -1.35
CA VAL A 351 21.87 -6.98 -1.19
C VAL A 351 21.72 -8.23 -2.05
N GLN A 352 20.53 -8.84 -2.06
CA GLN A 352 20.23 -10.06 -2.83
C GLN A 352 20.42 -9.86 -4.34
N GLN A 353 20.09 -8.68 -4.86
CA GLN A 353 20.26 -8.34 -6.28
C GLN A 353 21.71 -7.95 -6.64
N GLY A 354 22.59 -7.82 -5.64
CA GLY A 354 24.00 -7.45 -5.83
C GLY A 354 24.24 -5.96 -6.04
N ASP A 355 23.21 -5.12 -5.89
CA ASP A 355 23.31 -3.67 -6.14
C ASP A 355 23.88 -2.91 -4.91
N LEU A 356 23.77 -3.50 -3.71
CA LEU A 356 24.27 -2.94 -2.46
C LEU A 356 25.20 -3.94 -1.73
N PRO A 357 26.43 -3.54 -1.33
CA PRO A 357 27.29 -4.38 -0.50
C PRO A 357 26.67 -4.67 0.87
N ALA A 358 26.82 -5.89 1.41
CA ALA A 358 26.25 -6.23 2.72
C ALA A 358 26.88 -5.47 3.89
N SER A 359 28.13 -5.04 3.79
CA SER A 359 28.77 -4.19 4.81
C SER A 359 28.11 -2.82 4.89
N GLU A 360 27.78 -2.21 3.75
CA GLU A 360 27.05 -0.96 3.66
C GLU A 360 25.60 -1.13 4.17
N ALA A 361 24.93 -2.21 3.79
CA ALA A 361 23.61 -2.53 4.29
C ALA A 361 23.57 -2.70 5.82
N ARG A 362 24.59 -3.35 6.40
CA ARG A 362 24.75 -3.48 7.87
C ARG A 362 24.95 -2.15 8.56
N HIS A 363 25.84 -1.29 8.05
CA HIS A 363 26.03 0.04 8.65
C HIS A 363 24.72 0.86 8.65
N ILE A 364 23.94 0.74 7.58
CA ILE A 364 22.63 1.39 7.50
C ILE A 364 21.64 0.75 8.47
N MET A 365 21.68 -0.58 8.64
CA MET A 365 20.87 -1.27 9.65
C MET A 365 21.26 -0.91 11.07
N GLU A 366 22.53 -0.74 11.39
CA GLU A 366 22.99 -0.28 12.71
C GLU A 366 22.45 1.12 13.00
N GLN A 367 22.57 2.06 12.05
CA GLN A 367 21.96 3.39 12.16
C GLN A 367 20.43 3.34 12.24
N TYR A 368 19.84 2.35 11.58
CA TYR A 368 18.42 2.05 11.68
C TYR A 368 18.10 1.54 13.09
N GLU A 369 18.86 0.63 13.67
CA GLU A 369 18.61 -0.06 14.95
C GLU A 369 19.02 0.72 16.20
N GLU A 370 19.95 1.68 16.12
CA GLU A 370 20.40 2.53 17.24
C GLU A 370 19.26 3.35 17.90
N ASN A 371 18.07 3.42 17.29
CA ASN A 371 16.87 4.01 17.88
C ASN A 371 15.78 2.97 18.20
N GLN A 372 16.15 1.73 18.51
CA GLN A 372 15.22 0.66 18.89
C GLN A 372 14.34 1.07 20.08
N LEU A 373 13.06 0.70 19.99
CA LEU A 373 12.13 0.77 21.12
C LEU A 373 12.50 -0.33 22.11
N ILE A 374 12.58 0.04 23.39
CA ILE A 374 13.22 -0.70 24.50
C ILE A 374 12.65 -2.12 24.78
N ASN A 375 11.61 -2.62 24.11
CA ASN A 375 11.06 -3.96 24.38
C ASN A 375 10.52 -4.66 23.12
N PRO A 376 11.22 -5.66 22.56
CA PRO A 376 10.67 -6.56 21.57
C PRO A 376 10.18 -7.83 22.28
N SER A 377 8.96 -7.84 22.82
CA SER A 377 8.43 -9.09 23.43
C SER A 377 7.66 -9.97 22.44
N HIS A 378 7.38 -9.50 21.22
CA HIS A 378 6.65 -10.25 20.21
C HIS A 378 7.21 -10.01 18.80
N ASP A 379 7.42 -11.09 18.05
CA ASP A 379 7.82 -11.08 16.64
C ASP A 379 6.88 -10.18 15.82
N ILE A 380 7.48 -9.28 15.03
CA ILE A 380 6.75 -8.45 14.07
C ILE A 380 6.33 -9.36 12.93
N ARG A 381 5.02 -9.61 12.81
CA ARG A 381 4.44 -10.36 11.70
C ARG A 381 3.92 -9.40 10.65
N ALA A 382 4.78 -9.10 9.68
CA ALA A 382 4.50 -8.27 8.52
C ALA A 382 4.27 -9.17 7.29
N THR A 383 3.03 -9.46 6.94
CA THR A 383 2.70 -10.39 5.83
C THR A 383 2.56 -9.66 4.48
N PHE A 384 2.81 -8.35 4.42
CA PHE A 384 2.80 -7.52 3.21
C PHE A 384 3.67 -8.11 2.09
N MET A 385 3.29 -7.93 0.82
CA MET A 385 4.19 -8.23 -0.30
C MET A 385 5.30 -7.17 -0.38
N ALA A 386 6.54 -7.60 -0.21
CA ALA A 386 7.71 -6.73 -0.33
C ALA A 386 8.28 -6.73 -1.75
N ASP A 387 8.36 -7.90 -2.38
CA ASP A 387 8.82 -8.04 -3.76
C ASP A 387 7.63 -8.19 -4.69
N LEU A 388 7.31 -7.12 -5.41
CA LEU A 388 6.16 -7.10 -6.31
C LEU A 388 6.37 -8.00 -7.54
N ASN A 389 7.61 -8.34 -7.93
CA ASN A 389 7.85 -9.31 -9.01
C ASN A 389 7.52 -10.71 -8.52
N LEU A 390 8.09 -11.09 -7.37
CA LEU A 390 7.89 -12.41 -6.79
C LEU A 390 6.43 -12.61 -6.37
N ALA A 391 5.73 -11.55 -5.96
CA ALA A 391 4.32 -11.62 -5.57
C ALA A 391 3.39 -12.13 -6.69
N MET A 392 3.79 -11.99 -7.96
CA MET A 392 2.97 -12.48 -9.07
C MET A 392 3.03 -13.99 -9.26
N THR A 393 4.10 -14.65 -8.82
CA THR A 393 4.34 -16.09 -9.09
C THR A 393 4.44 -16.90 -7.81
N ASN A 394 4.94 -16.31 -6.72
CA ASN A 394 5.04 -16.93 -5.41
C ASN A 394 4.74 -15.90 -4.30
N PRO A 395 3.44 -15.58 -4.06
CA PRO A 395 3.04 -14.65 -3.01
C PRO A 395 3.56 -15.03 -1.61
N SER A 396 3.68 -16.32 -1.28
CA SER A 396 4.21 -16.78 0.01
C SER A 396 5.65 -16.32 0.23
N GLU A 397 6.51 -16.51 -0.78
CA GLU A 397 7.92 -16.10 -0.72
C GLU A 397 8.13 -14.61 -0.98
N ALA A 398 7.11 -13.89 -1.48
CA ALA A 398 7.18 -12.45 -1.73
C ALA A 398 6.89 -11.59 -0.49
N SER A 399 6.46 -12.21 0.60
CA SER A 399 6.07 -11.54 1.85
C SER A 399 7.27 -10.93 2.57
N VAL A 400 7.05 -9.84 3.33
CA VAL A 400 8.09 -9.18 4.15
C VAL A 400 8.72 -10.18 5.14
N GLU A 401 7.92 -11.04 5.77
CA GLU A 401 8.38 -12.10 6.69
C GLU A 401 9.33 -13.11 6.05
N SER A 402 8.85 -13.85 5.03
CA SER A 402 9.63 -14.93 4.36
C SER A 402 10.99 -14.45 3.87
N LEU A 403 11.08 -13.16 3.63
CA LEU A 403 12.20 -12.53 3.02
C LEU A 403 13.12 -11.79 4.02
N ALA A 404 12.62 -11.45 5.21
CA ALA A 404 13.42 -10.94 6.30
C ALA A 404 14.31 -12.06 6.87
N ASP A 405 13.76 -13.26 7.04
CA ASP A 405 14.50 -14.44 7.52
C ASP A 405 15.71 -14.74 6.60
N ARG A 406 15.51 -14.64 5.28
CA ARG A 406 16.58 -14.83 4.28
C ARG A 406 17.70 -13.79 4.38
N PHE A 407 17.46 -12.61 4.96
CA PHE A 407 18.51 -11.60 5.12
C PHE A 407 19.53 -12.03 6.16
N GLU A 408 19.08 -12.52 7.31
CA GLU A 408 19.95 -12.95 8.40
C GLU A 408 20.85 -14.09 7.91
N ASP A 409 20.28 -15.06 7.19
CA ASP A 409 21.04 -16.15 6.58
C ASP A 409 22.10 -15.67 5.58
N ILE A 410 21.78 -14.70 4.71
CA ILE A 410 22.71 -14.19 3.69
C ILE A 410 23.80 -13.30 4.32
N ALA A 411 23.45 -12.49 5.30
CA ALA A 411 24.39 -11.64 6.01
C ALA A 411 25.43 -12.51 6.76
N ILE A 412 24.98 -13.56 7.43
CA ILE A 412 25.83 -14.57 8.08
C ILE A 412 26.69 -15.29 7.04
N PHE A 413 26.09 -15.75 5.93
CA PHE A 413 26.83 -16.50 4.90
C PHE A 413 27.96 -15.67 4.26
N GLN A 414 27.70 -14.39 3.92
CA GLN A 414 28.74 -13.52 3.34
C GLN A 414 29.87 -13.20 4.31
N GLU A 415 29.62 -13.25 5.62
CA GLU A 415 30.68 -13.13 6.63
C GLU A 415 31.63 -14.33 6.56
N PHE A 416 31.09 -15.55 6.49
CA PHE A 416 31.92 -16.76 6.33
C PHE A 416 32.71 -16.79 5.02
N THR A 417 32.14 -16.30 3.92
CA THR A 417 32.85 -16.30 2.63
C THR A 417 33.86 -15.17 2.48
N ASN A 418 33.64 -14.01 3.11
CA ASN A 418 34.59 -12.88 3.06
C ASN A 418 35.75 -13.02 4.05
N VAL A 419 35.57 -13.78 5.15
CA VAL A 419 36.66 -14.11 6.09
C VAL A 419 37.62 -15.16 5.51
N GLY A 420 37.18 -15.96 4.54
CA GLY A 420 38.03 -16.95 3.84
C GLY A 420 38.92 -16.40 2.72
N GLY A 421 38.86 -15.10 2.42
CA GLY A 421 39.62 -14.47 1.33
C GLY A 421 40.87 -13.69 1.77
N SER A 422 41.17 -13.65 3.08
CA SER A 422 42.26 -12.84 3.65
C SER A 422 43.23 -13.66 4.49
N SER A 423 43.69 -14.78 3.97
CA SER A 423 44.86 -15.55 4.44
C SER A 423 45.30 -16.39 3.23
N GLU A 424 46.46 -16.28 2.62
CA GLU A 424 47.79 -15.87 3.04
C GLU A 424 48.47 -15.20 1.82
N ASP A 425 48.94 -13.97 1.96
CA ASP A 425 50.10 -13.49 1.21
C ASP A 425 51.02 -12.88 2.28
N GLU A 426 51.78 -13.76 2.93
CA GLU A 426 52.91 -13.34 3.77
C GLU A 426 53.85 -12.49 2.91
N GLN A 427 53.86 -11.19 3.20
CA GLN A 427 54.94 -10.30 2.78
C GLN A 427 56.23 -10.83 3.40
N ILE A 428 57.07 -11.45 2.57
CA ILE A 428 58.48 -11.64 2.87
C ILE A 428 59.09 -10.23 2.97
N GLU A 429 59.30 -9.78 4.20
CA GLU A 429 60.13 -8.61 4.52
C GLU A 429 61.53 -8.83 3.96
N SER A 430 61.91 -8.04 2.96
CA SER A 430 63.30 -7.88 2.56
C SER A 430 63.89 -6.72 3.35
N ASP A 431 64.54 -7.03 4.46
CA ASP A 431 65.45 -6.11 5.13
C ASP A 431 66.87 -6.46 4.67
N ASP A 432 67.48 -5.58 3.85
CA ASP A 432 68.91 -5.31 3.92
C ASP A 432 69.27 -4.09 3.07
N ASN A 433 69.46 -2.96 3.76
CA ASN A 433 70.24 -1.83 3.26
C ASN A 433 71.72 -2.21 3.25
N PHE A 434 72.35 -2.30 2.07
CA PHE A 434 73.81 -2.27 1.98
C PHE A 434 74.29 -1.55 0.70
N TRP A 435 74.60 -0.26 0.86
CA TRP A 435 75.63 0.58 0.21
C TRP A 435 75.71 0.78 -1.33
N ASP A 436 75.85 2.07 -1.63
CA ASP A 436 76.80 2.72 -2.56
C ASP A 436 76.71 2.60 -4.09
N THR A 437 76.72 3.81 -4.69
CA THR A 437 77.29 4.21 -6.00
C THR A 437 76.72 3.51 -7.24
N LEU A 438 76.04 4.19 -8.17
CA LEU A 438 76.49 5.30 -9.03
C LEU A 438 75.33 5.72 -9.92
#